data_AF-C4XT18-F1
#
_entry.id   AF-C4XT18-F1
#
_cell.length_a   1.000
_cell.length_b   1.000
_cell.length_c   1.000
_cell.angle_alpha   90.00
_cell.angle_beta   90.00
_cell.angle_gamma   90.00
#
_symmetry.space_group_name_H-M   'P 1'
#
loop_
_entity.id
_entity.type
_entity.pdbx_description
1 polymer ?
#
loop_
_entity_poly.entity_id
_entity_poly.type
_entity_poly.pdbx_seq_one_letter_code
_entity_poly.pdbx_strand_id
1 'polypeptide(L)'
;MLSPRYVAIELKSFLLALFLICCASPSFAAYTVLEARLHSAISPAQADMLDDAIAVAVAKPADLLLLSLDTPGGSVEVMRRMVGSILNAPMPVVVYVSPSGARAASAGVFLMAAATVAAMAPQTTIGAASPIGLGGIDLPKTSDLKIKNDLTSLLRGLADRRGRNVNWYKKAVDEAATLTAPEAVAERVVDFVAVSPRDLLEQIGKRGVSTPTGTIRFDGAAATIVSYEPGLWHTLLSWLLDPSIAYVLLLLGVAGVFFELTTPGAVLPGVVGGIALILALYALSVLPTNAAGLLLLLAAGGLFLLELHITSFGLLSLAGVAALFLGSLLLFRFDGHSGLPLSLILPTVGGVCALLLGAVWLLAKAQRQKPRLGLTALYGNTALVRRWSGRGGKVFVHGEIWDARLADHENTTDFAPGEPVLVVGHEDFVLLVAPRPDNAAI
;
A
#
# COMPACT_ATOMS: atom_id res chain seq x y z
N MET A 1 72.22 47.61 -25.66
CA MET A 1 70.92 48.03 -26.24
C MET A 1 70.21 46.80 -26.76
N LEU A 2 69.30 46.22 -25.97
CA LEU A 2 68.42 45.14 -26.44
C LEU A 2 67.38 45.75 -27.38
N SER A 3 67.17 45.15 -28.55
CA SER A 3 66.26 45.72 -29.55
C SER A 3 64.82 45.73 -29.01
N PRO A 4 64.00 46.74 -29.35
CA PRO A 4 62.63 46.90 -28.82
C PRO A 4 61.72 45.70 -29.14
N ARG A 5 62.10 44.82 -30.07
CA ARG A 5 61.41 43.57 -30.37
C ARG A 5 61.56 42.50 -29.27
N TYR A 6 62.71 42.43 -28.59
CA TYR A 6 62.91 41.43 -27.53
C TYR A 6 62.10 41.76 -26.27
N VAL A 7 62.01 43.04 -25.90
CA VAL A 7 61.23 43.50 -24.73
C VAL A 7 59.73 43.24 -24.91
N ALA A 8 59.21 43.39 -26.14
CA ALA A 8 57.80 43.15 -26.44
C ALA A 8 57.41 41.66 -26.40
N ILE A 9 58.34 40.75 -26.70
CA ILE A 9 58.11 39.30 -26.64
C ILE A 9 58.09 38.85 -25.18
N GLU A 10 59.07 39.27 -24.38
CA GLU A 10 59.14 38.99 -22.93
C GLU A 10 57.88 39.50 -22.20
N LEU A 11 57.41 40.70 -22.52
CA LEU A 11 56.21 41.27 -21.90
C LEU A 11 54.92 40.50 -22.27
N LYS A 12 54.80 40.03 -23.52
CA LYS A 12 53.66 39.19 -23.94
C LYS A 12 53.69 37.82 -23.27
N SER A 13 54.87 37.21 -23.16
CA SER A 13 55.05 35.93 -22.48
C SER A 13 54.74 36.05 -20.98
N PHE A 14 55.15 37.16 -20.35
CA PHE A 14 54.85 37.44 -18.95
C PHE A 14 53.36 37.71 -18.71
N LEU A 15 52.70 38.49 -19.58
CA LEU A 15 51.26 38.74 -19.49
C LEU A 15 50.44 37.47 -19.77
N LEU A 16 50.89 36.60 -20.68
CA LEU A 16 50.25 35.31 -20.96
C LEU A 16 50.41 34.35 -19.78
N ALA A 17 51.59 34.32 -19.13
CA ALA A 17 51.82 33.53 -17.92
C ALA A 17 50.97 34.05 -16.75
N LEU A 18 50.85 35.38 -16.59
CA LEU A 18 50.00 35.99 -15.56
C LEU A 18 48.51 35.71 -15.81
N PHE A 19 48.07 35.72 -17.08
CA PHE A 19 46.72 35.35 -17.48
C PHE A 19 46.41 33.87 -17.23
N LEU A 20 47.36 32.97 -17.54
CA LEU A 20 47.22 31.53 -17.28
C LEU A 20 47.18 31.21 -15.78
N ILE A 21 47.96 31.91 -14.96
CA ILE A 21 47.92 31.79 -13.49
C ILE A 21 46.58 32.32 -12.94
N CYS A 22 46.03 33.38 -13.54
CA CYS A 22 44.74 33.96 -13.13
C CYS A 22 43.52 33.12 -13.56
N CYS A 23 43.66 32.28 -14.60
CA CYS A 23 42.61 31.35 -15.06
C CYS A 23 42.66 29.97 -14.39
N ALA A 24 43.68 29.68 -13.58
CA ALA A 24 43.74 28.45 -12.79
C ALA A 24 42.83 28.59 -11.56
N SER A 25 41.51 28.54 -11.76
CA SER A 25 40.57 28.34 -10.65
C SER A 25 40.92 27.03 -9.96
N PRO A 26 41.00 26.98 -8.61
CA PRO A 26 41.14 25.71 -7.91
C PRO A 26 39.95 24.82 -8.30
N SER A 27 40.22 23.76 -9.05
CA SER A 27 39.25 22.69 -9.28
C SER A 27 39.12 21.95 -7.96
N PHE A 28 38.14 22.35 -7.13
CA PHE A 28 37.70 21.52 -6.03
C PHE A 28 37.15 20.23 -6.65
N ALA A 29 37.64 19.08 -6.18
CA ALA A 29 37.06 17.80 -6.53
C ALA A 29 35.54 17.85 -6.23
N ALA A 30 34.73 17.31 -7.13
CA ALA A 30 33.28 17.32 -6.98
C ALA A 30 32.90 16.57 -5.69
N TYR A 31 32.34 17.29 -4.71
CA TYR A 31 31.94 16.73 -3.43
C TYR A 31 30.52 16.19 -3.54
N THR A 32 30.35 14.88 -3.42
CA THR A 32 29.07 14.19 -3.63
C THR A 32 28.38 13.92 -2.30
N VAL A 33 27.15 14.41 -2.17
CA VAL A 33 26.31 14.20 -1.00
C VAL A 33 25.14 13.31 -1.39
N LEU A 34 25.00 12.15 -0.76
CA LEU A 34 23.80 11.32 -0.91
C LEU A 34 22.76 11.80 0.10
N GLU A 35 21.58 12.25 -0.34
CA GLU A 35 20.48 12.64 0.54
C GLU A 35 19.48 11.49 0.69
N ALA A 36 19.31 10.96 1.90
CA ALA A 36 18.25 10.02 2.25
C ALA A 36 17.22 10.70 3.16
N ARG A 37 15.93 10.40 2.96
CA ARG A 37 14.84 11.01 3.72
C ARG A 37 14.16 10.00 4.62
N LEU A 38 14.29 10.20 5.92
CA LEU A 38 13.62 9.42 6.95
C LEU A 38 12.44 10.23 7.48
N HIS A 39 11.25 9.94 6.95
CA HIS A 39 9.99 10.51 7.40
C HIS A 39 9.14 9.42 8.03
N SER A 40 8.37 9.75 9.07
CA SER A 40 7.50 8.86 9.87
C SER A 40 8.20 8.13 11.03
N ALA A 41 7.48 7.18 11.65
CA ALA A 41 7.96 6.45 12.81
C ALA A 41 9.17 5.56 12.49
N ILE A 42 10.08 5.42 13.46
CA ILE A 42 11.25 4.54 13.36
C ILE A 42 10.78 3.08 13.38
N SER A 43 10.84 2.45 12.21
CA SER A 43 10.40 1.08 11.93
C SER A 43 11.51 0.26 11.26
N PRO A 44 11.41 -1.08 11.23
CA PRO A 44 12.39 -1.92 10.53
C PRO A 44 12.63 -1.49 9.08
N ALA A 45 11.58 -1.07 8.36
CA ALA A 45 11.69 -0.57 6.99
C ALA A 45 12.56 0.70 6.88
N GLN A 46 12.48 1.61 7.87
CA GLN A 46 13.34 2.81 7.91
C GLN A 46 14.80 2.47 8.27
N ALA A 47 15.01 1.44 9.08
CA ALA A 47 16.36 0.94 9.35
C ALA A 47 16.99 0.28 8.12
N ASP A 48 16.23 -0.56 7.42
CA ASP A 48 16.69 -1.18 6.16
C ASP A 48 16.97 -0.12 5.10
N MET A 49 16.12 0.91 4.98
CA MET A 49 16.36 2.05 4.09
C MET A 49 17.67 2.78 4.40
N LEU A 50 17.97 3.01 5.69
CA LEU A 50 19.23 3.65 6.10
C LEU A 50 20.43 2.76 5.75
N ASP A 51 20.34 1.47 6.01
CA ASP A 51 21.39 0.49 5.68
C ASP A 51 21.63 0.45 4.16
N ASP A 52 20.56 0.45 3.36
CA ASP A 52 20.63 0.50 1.90
C ASP A 52 21.22 1.83 1.40
N ALA A 53 20.84 2.97 1.99
CA ALA A 53 21.40 4.27 1.64
C ALA A 53 22.91 4.33 1.94
N ILE A 54 23.36 3.76 3.06
CA ILE A 54 24.78 3.61 3.37
C ILE A 54 25.45 2.70 2.33
N ALA A 55 24.85 1.56 2.00
CA ALA A 55 25.40 0.65 0.99
C ALA A 55 25.52 1.31 -0.40
N VAL A 56 24.53 2.10 -0.81
CA VAL A 56 24.57 2.89 -2.05
C VAL A 56 25.66 3.96 -1.99
N ALA A 57 25.81 4.65 -0.86
CA ALA A 57 26.87 5.64 -0.65
C ALA A 57 28.28 5.01 -0.70
N VAL A 58 28.42 3.72 -0.37
CA VAL A 58 29.66 2.96 -0.54
C VAL A 58 29.87 2.54 -2.00
N ALA A 59 28.84 1.97 -2.64
CA ALA A 59 28.92 1.45 -4.00
C ALA A 59 29.10 2.56 -5.06
N LYS A 60 28.47 3.71 -4.83
CA LYS A 60 28.67 4.96 -5.56
C LYS A 60 29.26 5.96 -4.56
N PRO A 61 30.60 6.03 -4.45
CA PRO A 61 31.29 6.73 -3.36
C PRO A 61 30.76 8.15 -3.17
N ALA A 62 29.96 8.34 -2.12
CA ALA A 62 29.52 9.64 -1.66
C ALA A 62 30.42 10.08 -0.50
N ASP A 63 30.84 11.34 -0.51
CA ASP A 63 31.71 11.91 0.52
C ASP A 63 30.96 12.12 1.84
N LEU A 64 29.63 12.20 1.80
CA LEU A 64 28.77 12.48 2.93
C LEU A 64 27.37 11.93 2.71
N LEU A 65 26.78 11.33 3.74
CA LEU A 65 25.37 10.95 3.78
C LEU A 65 24.58 12.02 4.54
N LEU A 66 23.65 12.69 3.87
CA LEU A 66 22.71 13.63 4.48
C LEU A 66 21.39 12.90 4.74
N LEU A 67 21.07 12.68 6.02
CA LEU A 67 19.82 12.08 6.47
C LEU A 67 18.84 13.17 6.89
N SER A 68 17.89 13.52 6.02
CA SER A 68 16.79 14.42 6.34
C SER A 68 15.79 13.69 7.24
N LEU A 69 15.50 14.22 8.43
CA LEU A 69 14.78 13.53 9.50
C LEU A 69 13.49 14.26 9.89
N ASP A 70 12.38 13.53 9.91
CA ASP A 70 11.13 13.93 10.56
C ASP A 70 10.45 12.70 11.17
N THR A 71 10.55 12.55 12.49
CA THR A 71 10.06 11.36 13.19
C THR A 71 9.43 11.68 14.54
N PRO A 72 8.27 11.08 14.87
CA PRO A 72 7.70 11.09 16.21
C PRO A 72 8.43 10.15 17.18
N GLY A 73 9.31 9.26 16.70
CA GLY A 73 9.88 8.16 17.48
C GLY A 73 9.56 6.79 16.90
N GLY A 74 9.81 5.74 17.67
CA GLY A 74 9.51 4.37 17.27
C GLY A 74 10.16 3.34 18.19
N SER A 75 10.45 2.15 17.66
CA SER A 75 11.02 1.05 18.45
C SER A 75 12.43 1.36 18.96
N VAL A 76 12.70 1.08 20.24
CA VAL A 76 14.03 1.20 20.86
C VAL A 76 15.05 0.29 20.19
N GLU A 77 14.65 -0.93 19.82
CA GLU A 77 15.55 -1.91 19.20
C GLU A 77 15.96 -1.47 17.79
N VAL A 78 14.98 -1.00 17.00
CA VAL A 78 15.23 -0.44 15.66
C VAL A 78 16.11 0.81 15.77
N MET A 79 15.81 1.70 16.71
CA MET A 79 16.64 2.89 16.98
C MET A 79 18.09 2.52 17.27
N ARG A 80 18.32 1.51 18.13
CA ARG A 80 19.68 1.05 18.46
C ARG A 80 20.42 0.50 17.25
N ARG A 81 19.73 -0.27 16.39
CA ARG A 81 20.29 -0.73 15.11
C ARG A 81 20.71 0.45 14.24
N MET A 82 19.83 1.43 14.05
CA MET A 82 20.11 2.61 13.22
C MET A 82 21.25 3.48 13.78
N VAL A 83 21.32 3.66 15.10
CA VAL A 83 22.47 4.30 15.75
C VAL A 83 23.75 3.53 15.43
N GLY A 84 23.72 2.20 15.50
CA GLY A 84 24.82 1.34 15.08
C GLY A 84 25.23 1.57 13.63
N SER A 85 24.28 1.64 12.71
CA SER A 85 24.53 1.90 11.28
C SER A 85 25.19 3.28 11.08
N ILE A 86 24.71 4.32 11.76
CA ILE A 86 25.29 5.67 11.71
C ILE A 86 26.74 5.68 12.24
N LEU A 87 27.01 4.98 13.34
CA LEU A 87 28.33 4.96 13.96
C LEU A 87 29.36 4.17 13.14
N ASN A 88 28.92 3.15 12.40
CA ASN A 88 29.77 2.28 11.60
C ASN A 88 29.82 2.68 10.11
N ALA A 89 29.11 3.74 9.73
CA ALA A 89 29.15 4.25 8.36
C ALA A 89 30.58 4.67 7.98
N PRO A 90 31.08 4.30 6.78
CA PRO A 90 32.44 4.62 6.36
C PRO A 90 32.61 6.09 5.92
N MET A 91 31.51 6.85 5.83
CA MET A 91 31.47 8.29 5.54
C MET A 91 30.78 9.05 6.68
N PRO A 92 31.00 10.36 6.81
CA PRO A 92 30.20 11.22 7.68
C PRO A 92 28.71 11.11 7.41
N VAL A 93 27.95 10.84 8.47
CA VAL A 93 26.48 10.95 8.44
C VAL A 93 26.07 12.26 9.10
N VAL A 94 25.42 13.12 8.33
CA VAL A 94 24.79 14.36 8.80
C VAL A 94 23.31 14.10 8.97
N VAL A 95 22.78 14.36 10.17
CA VAL A 95 21.33 14.23 10.42
C VAL A 95 20.74 15.64 10.49
N TYR A 96 19.74 15.90 9.66
CA TYR A 96 19.14 17.22 9.48
C TYR A 96 17.63 17.18 9.69
N VAL A 97 17.16 17.72 10.82
CA VAL A 97 15.72 17.79 11.11
C VAL A 97 15.06 18.77 10.15
N SER A 98 14.23 18.27 9.24
CA SER A 98 13.66 19.06 8.15
C SER A 98 12.45 18.37 7.53
N PRO A 99 11.55 19.11 6.86
CA PRO A 99 11.53 20.57 6.64
C PRO A 99 11.09 21.37 7.89
N SER A 100 10.83 22.67 7.78
CA SER A 100 10.18 23.45 8.85
C SER A 100 8.90 22.76 9.32
N GLY A 101 8.67 22.71 10.64
CA GLY A 101 7.58 21.96 11.26
C GLY A 101 7.90 20.48 11.55
N ALA A 102 9.01 19.95 11.03
CA ALA A 102 9.49 18.61 11.37
C ALA A 102 9.99 18.51 12.81
N ARG A 103 10.13 17.27 13.27
CA ARG A 103 10.65 16.97 14.61
C ARG A 103 11.61 15.78 14.64
N ALA A 104 12.56 15.82 15.56
CA ALA A 104 13.34 14.68 16.00
C ALA A 104 12.91 14.30 17.41
N ALA A 105 11.74 13.66 17.51
CA ALA A 105 11.20 13.22 18.79
C ALA A 105 11.64 11.79 19.10
N SER A 106 11.74 11.47 20.40
CA SER A 106 12.01 10.12 20.90
C SER A 106 13.25 9.50 20.25
N ALA A 107 13.10 8.41 19.48
CA ALA A 107 14.20 7.77 18.76
C ALA A 107 15.03 8.74 17.89
N GLY A 108 14.42 9.81 17.35
CA GLY A 108 15.12 10.85 16.60
C GLY A 108 16.22 11.56 17.39
N VAL A 109 16.05 11.71 18.72
CA VAL A 109 17.07 12.32 19.60
C VAL A 109 18.36 11.50 19.60
N PHE A 110 18.25 10.17 19.54
CA PHE A 110 19.40 9.27 19.52
C PHE A 110 20.13 9.29 18.18
N LEU A 111 19.38 9.37 17.07
CA LEU A 111 19.98 9.54 15.73
C LEU A 111 20.75 10.86 15.64
N MET A 112 20.16 11.95 16.15
CA MET A 112 20.82 13.25 16.25
C MET A 112 22.07 13.20 17.13
N ALA A 113 22.02 12.50 18.28
CA ALA A 113 23.18 12.33 19.15
C ALA A 113 24.32 11.53 18.48
N ALA A 114 23.99 10.53 17.67
CA ALA A 114 24.96 9.68 16.97
C ALA A 114 25.60 10.38 15.75
N ALA A 115 24.89 11.34 15.15
CA ALA A 115 25.27 12.03 13.92
C ALA A 115 26.69 12.63 14.00
N THR A 116 27.41 12.60 12.88
CA THR A 116 28.69 13.30 12.76
C THR A 116 28.47 14.81 12.82
N VAL A 117 27.43 15.29 12.14
CA VAL A 117 26.91 16.65 12.29
C VAL A 117 25.40 16.56 12.50
N ALA A 118 24.89 17.25 13.51
CA ALA A 118 23.48 17.36 13.83
C ALA A 118 23.00 18.76 13.48
N ALA A 119 21.97 18.88 12.65
CA ALA A 119 21.43 20.17 12.24
C ALA A 119 19.90 20.19 12.26
N MET A 120 19.34 21.40 12.35
CA MET A 120 17.89 21.60 12.42
C MET A 120 17.45 22.72 11.50
N ALA A 121 16.33 22.55 10.81
CA ALA A 121 15.68 23.63 10.08
C ALA A 121 15.01 24.61 11.06
N PRO A 122 14.81 25.90 10.70
CA PRO A 122 13.98 26.80 11.48
C PRO A 122 12.60 26.19 11.76
N GLN A 123 12.02 26.49 12.92
CA GLN A 123 10.70 25.98 13.34
C GLN A 123 10.62 24.45 13.43
N THR A 124 11.74 23.76 13.70
CA THR A 124 11.75 22.34 14.06
C THR A 124 12.00 22.15 15.55
N THR A 125 11.73 20.93 16.03
CA THR A 125 11.85 20.57 17.45
C THR A 125 12.64 19.28 17.64
N ILE A 126 13.33 19.17 18.77
CA ILE A 126 14.06 17.97 19.21
C ILE A 126 13.71 17.68 20.67
N GLY A 127 13.57 16.40 21.04
CA GLY A 127 13.36 16.02 22.45
C GLY A 127 12.33 14.92 22.66
N ALA A 128 11.64 14.96 23.80
CA ALA A 128 10.61 13.99 24.18
C ALA A 128 11.10 12.52 24.03
N ALA A 129 12.22 12.21 24.67
CA ALA A 129 12.91 10.91 24.58
C ALA A 129 12.65 9.97 25.75
N SER A 130 11.68 10.28 26.61
CA SER A 130 11.24 9.38 27.65
C SER A 130 10.59 8.12 27.05
N PRO A 131 10.94 6.92 27.54
CA PRO A 131 10.32 5.68 27.07
C PRO A 131 8.87 5.61 27.53
N ILE A 132 8.00 5.12 26.65
CA ILE A 132 6.60 4.82 26.95
C ILE A 132 6.32 3.37 26.60
N GLY A 133 5.37 2.75 27.31
CA GLY A 133 4.94 1.39 27.03
C GLY A 133 4.10 1.30 25.75
N LEU A 134 3.80 0.06 25.36
CA LEU A 134 2.87 -0.23 24.26
C LEU A 134 1.52 0.46 24.53
N GLY A 135 0.95 1.09 23.50
CA GLY A 135 -0.32 1.81 23.59
C GLY A 135 -0.29 3.12 24.38
N GLY A 136 0.90 3.66 24.71
CA GLY A 136 1.03 4.88 25.51
C GLY A 136 0.75 4.67 27.00
N ILE A 137 0.75 3.41 27.45
CA ILE A 137 0.60 3.04 28.85
C ILE A 137 1.93 3.30 29.57
N ASP A 138 1.87 3.92 30.75
CA ASP A 138 3.04 4.12 31.58
C ASP A 138 3.67 2.79 31.99
N LEU A 139 4.99 2.73 31.89
CA LEU A 139 5.75 1.56 32.29
C LEU A 139 5.71 1.38 33.82
N PRO A 140 5.69 0.14 34.33
CA PRO A 140 5.89 -0.11 35.75
C PRO A 140 7.19 0.56 36.24
N LYS A 141 7.16 1.25 37.39
CA LYS A 141 8.26 2.09 37.89
C LYS A 141 9.65 1.45 37.84
N THR A 142 9.76 0.17 38.16
CA THR A 142 11.05 -0.58 38.13
C THR A 142 11.57 -0.80 36.72
N SER A 143 10.68 -1.06 35.76
CA SER A 143 11.03 -1.23 34.35
C SER A 143 11.34 0.10 33.67
N ASP A 144 10.57 1.15 34.00
CA ASP A 144 10.82 2.52 33.55
C ASP A 144 12.23 2.99 33.94
N LEU A 145 12.61 2.86 35.21
CA LEU A 145 13.94 3.23 35.69
C LEU A 145 15.07 2.47 34.99
N LYS A 146 14.89 1.15 34.76
CA LYS A 146 15.89 0.34 34.07
C LYS A 146 16.08 0.80 32.62
N ILE A 147 14.99 1.04 31.91
CA ILE A 147 15.02 1.49 30.50
C ILE A 147 15.59 2.91 30.42
N LYS A 148 15.16 3.84 31.27
CA LYS A 148 15.71 5.20 31.33
C LYS A 148 17.21 5.21 31.61
N ASN A 149 17.68 4.44 32.58
CA ASN A 149 19.12 4.36 32.88
C ASN A 149 19.94 3.83 31.69
N ASP A 150 19.44 2.81 31.00
CA ASP A 150 20.06 2.25 29.81
C ASP A 150 20.12 3.27 28.65
N LEU A 151 18.99 3.91 28.34
CA LEU A 151 18.89 4.94 27.29
C LEU A 151 19.73 6.18 27.60
N THR A 152 19.72 6.65 28.85
CA THR A 152 20.53 7.77 29.32
C THR A 152 22.02 7.44 29.23
N SER A 153 22.42 6.20 29.55
CA SER A 153 23.81 5.77 29.37
C SER A 153 24.23 5.77 27.90
N LEU A 154 23.37 5.29 26.99
CA LEU A 154 23.60 5.34 25.55
C LEU A 154 23.78 6.79 25.07
N LEU A 155 22.83 7.68 25.35
CA LEU A 155 22.90 9.08 24.93
C LEU A 155 24.13 9.80 25.49
N ARG A 156 24.48 9.54 26.75
CA ARG A 156 25.70 10.09 27.34
C ARG A 156 26.93 9.70 26.52
N GLY A 157 27.07 8.43 26.16
CA GLY A 157 28.19 7.95 25.35
C GLY A 157 28.23 8.57 23.94
N LEU A 158 27.06 8.76 23.31
CA LEU A 158 26.95 9.38 21.99
C LEU A 158 27.29 10.89 22.03
N ALA A 159 26.66 11.61 22.96
CA ALA A 159 26.82 13.05 23.10
C ALA A 159 28.25 13.43 23.50
N ASP A 160 28.85 12.70 24.45
CA ASP A 160 30.22 12.97 24.93
C ASP A 160 31.25 12.79 23.82
N ARG A 161 31.16 11.70 23.04
CA ARG A 161 32.03 11.47 21.88
C ARG A 161 31.94 12.57 20.81
N ARG A 162 30.83 13.28 20.73
CA ARG A 162 30.58 14.34 19.76
C ARG A 162 30.71 15.75 20.35
N GLY A 163 31.05 15.87 21.64
CA GLY A 163 31.18 17.15 22.34
C GLY A 163 29.85 17.90 22.52
N ARG A 164 28.73 17.18 22.54
CA ARG A 164 27.37 17.73 22.72
C ARG A 164 26.97 17.78 24.18
N ASN A 165 25.94 18.57 24.51
CA ASN A 165 25.45 18.77 25.87
C ASN A 165 24.79 17.51 26.45
N VAL A 166 25.61 16.70 27.11
CA VAL A 166 25.22 15.46 27.81
C VAL A 166 24.09 15.70 28.82
N ASN A 167 24.11 16.83 29.54
CA ASN A 167 23.11 17.11 30.58
C ASN A 167 21.72 17.30 29.97
N TRP A 168 21.63 18.00 28.84
CA TRP A 168 20.36 18.15 28.15
C TRP A 168 19.86 16.81 27.59
N TYR A 169 20.74 16.02 26.96
CA TYR A 169 20.35 14.70 26.45
C TYR A 169 19.82 13.77 27.55
N LYS A 170 20.39 13.85 28.77
CA LYS A 170 19.84 13.17 29.94
C LYS A 170 18.43 13.67 30.28
N LYS A 171 18.22 15.00 30.35
CA LYS A 171 16.90 15.59 30.60
C LYS A 171 15.86 15.21 29.54
N ALA A 172 16.27 15.05 28.29
CA ALA A 172 15.36 14.61 27.22
C ALA A 172 14.75 13.22 27.49
N VAL A 173 15.47 12.33 28.19
CA VAL A 173 14.99 10.99 28.59
C VAL A 173 14.30 11.01 29.95
N ASP A 174 14.87 11.72 30.92
CA ASP A 174 14.36 11.71 32.29
C ASP A 174 13.06 12.53 32.44
N GLU A 175 12.99 13.69 31.76
CA GLU A 175 11.95 14.71 31.92
C GLU A 175 11.16 14.99 30.64
N ALA A 176 11.40 14.22 29.56
CA ALA A 176 10.83 14.46 28.23
C ALA A 176 11.11 15.87 27.68
N ALA A 177 12.22 16.50 28.08
CA ALA A 177 12.57 17.86 27.68
C ALA A 177 12.63 18.02 26.15
N THR A 178 12.23 19.20 25.67
CA THR A 178 12.23 19.58 24.25
C THR A 178 12.94 20.91 24.06
N LEU A 179 13.49 21.11 22.86
CA LEU A 179 14.07 22.39 22.42
C LEU A 179 13.62 22.72 21.00
N THR A 180 13.52 24.00 20.72
CA THR A 180 13.46 24.55 19.37
C THR A 180 14.85 24.58 18.73
N ALA A 181 14.91 24.69 17.39
CA ALA A 181 16.19 24.73 16.67
C ALA A 181 17.21 25.79 17.20
N PRO A 182 16.83 27.06 17.48
CA PRO A 182 17.76 28.04 18.03
C PRO A 182 18.28 27.68 19.43
N GLU A 183 17.40 27.18 20.30
CA GLU A 183 17.78 26.77 21.66
C GLU A 183 18.70 25.55 21.62
N ALA A 184 18.44 24.60 20.72
CA ALA A 184 19.26 23.40 20.55
C ALA A 184 20.71 23.73 20.14
N VAL A 185 20.93 24.76 19.31
CA VAL A 185 22.29 25.24 19.00
C VAL A 185 22.90 25.98 20.18
N ALA A 186 22.13 26.86 20.85
CA ALA A 186 22.60 27.63 22.01
C ALA A 186 23.05 26.71 23.16
N GLU A 187 22.31 25.62 23.39
CA GLU A 187 22.63 24.61 24.39
C GLU A 187 23.64 23.57 23.91
N ARG A 188 24.17 23.65 22.68
CA ARG A 188 25.09 22.67 22.08
C ARG A 188 24.53 21.24 22.03
N VAL A 189 23.23 21.13 21.80
CA VAL A 189 22.55 19.85 21.51
C VAL A 189 22.73 19.50 20.04
N VAL A 190 22.65 20.49 19.16
CA VAL A 190 22.93 20.35 17.72
C VAL A 190 23.98 21.35 17.28
N ASP A 191 24.58 21.12 16.12
CA ASP A 191 25.74 21.87 15.62
C ASP A 191 25.33 23.13 14.84
N PHE A 192 24.20 23.09 14.12
CA PHE A 192 23.75 24.15 13.22
C PHE A 192 22.24 24.30 13.15
N VAL A 193 21.81 25.54 12.86
CA VAL A 193 20.50 25.82 12.25
C VAL A 193 20.74 26.22 10.80
N ALA A 194 20.07 25.56 9.87
CA ALA A 194 20.19 25.84 8.45
C ALA A 194 18.82 25.86 7.79
N VAL A 195 18.56 26.77 6.86
CA VAL A 195 17.23 26.94 6.24
C VAL A 195 16.96 25.88 5.17
N SER A 196 18.02 25.33 4.57
CA SER A 196 17.93 24.33 3.50
C SER A 196 19.13 23.38 3.54
N PRO A 197 19.06 22.22 2.86
CA PRO A 197 20.22 21.36 2.66
C PRO A 197 21.43 22.10 2.08
N ARG A 198 21.22 23.02 1.12
CA ARG A 198 22.30 23.80 0.51
C ARG A 198 22.99 24.70 1.53
N ASP A 199 22.22 25.46 2.30
CA ASP A 199 22.72 26.33 3.37
C ASP A 199 23.48 25.51 4.42
N LEU A 200 22.96 24.33 4.79
CA LEU A 200 23.66 23.42 5.69
C LEU A 200 25.02 22.99 5.11
N LEU A 201 25.07 22.57 3.84
CA LEU A 201 26.31 22.15 3.19
C LEU A 201 27.35 23.28 3.15
N GLU A 202 26.94 24.52 2.89
CA GLU A 202 27.81 25.69 2.94
C GLU A 202 28.38 25.94 4.33
N GLN A 203 27.54 25.86 5.37
CA GLN A 203 27.97 26.05 6.76
C GLN A 203 28.94 24.94 7.22
N ILE A 204 28.62 23.67 6.94
CA ILE A 204 29.49 22.55 7.33
C ILE A 204 30.78 22.51 6.51
N GLY A 205 30.73 22.86 5.22
CA GLY A 205 31.91 22.91 4.36
C GLY A 205 32.93 23.95 4.85
N LYS A 206 32.45 25.12 5.29
CA LYS A 206 33.28 26.19 5.90
C LYS A 206 33.87 25.80 7.26
N ARG A 207 33.06 25.20 8.14
CA ARG A 207 33.51 24.77 9.48
C ARG A 207 34.47 23.57 9.41
N GLY A 208 34.20 22.68 8.47
CA GLY A 208 34.84 21.37 8.34
C GLY A 208 34.09 20.30 9.13
N VAL A 209 34.13 19.07 8.60
CA VAL A 209 33.50 17.88 9.19
C VAL A 209 34.57 17.01 9.83
N SER A 210 34.44 16.73 11.13
CA SER A 210 35.38 15.89 11.87
C SER A 210 35.15 14.41 11.56
N THR A 211 36.14 13.77 10.94
CA THR A 211 36.21 12.32 10.71
C THR A 211 37.31 11.67 11.54
N PRO A 212 37.29 10.35 11.75
CA PRO A 212 38.39 9.63 12.38
C PRO A 212 39.75 9.86 11.69
N THR A 213 39.75 10.12 10.38
CA THR A 213 40.93 10.36 9.55
C THR A 213 41.38 11.83 9.48
N GLY A 214 40.63 12.75 10.09
CA GLY A 214 40.92 14.19 10.10
C GLY A 214 39.71 15.08 9.84
N THR A 215 39.92 16.38 9.65
CA THR A 215 38.83 17.32 9.33
C THR A 215 38.73 17.49 7.81
N ILE A 216 37.58 17.15 7.24
CA ILE A 216 37.29 17.33 5.81
C ILE A 216 36.69 18.73 5.61
N ARG A 217 37.24 19.51 4.67
CA ARG A 217 36.67 20.80 4.22
C ARG A 217 36.37 20.71 2.73
N PHE A 218 35.26 21.30 2.32
CA PHE A 218 34.81 21.28 0.93
C PHE A 218 33.99 22.53 0.62
N ASP A 219 33.86 22.86 -0.67
CA ASP A 219 32.98 23.92 -1.11
C ASP A 219 31.52 23.44 -1.11
N GLY A 220 30.81 23.84 -0.07
CA GLY A 220 29.40 23.52 0.12
C GLY A 220 28.46 24.20 -0.86
N ALA A 221 28.90 25.08 -1.75
CA ALA A 221 28.11 25.59 -2.88
C ALA A 221 28.33 24.77 -4.16
N ALA A 222 29.51 24.19 -4.33
CA ALA A 222 29.85 23.32 -5.46
C ALA A 222 29.46 21.85 -5.26
N ALA A 223 29.17 21.42 -4.03
CA ALA A 223 28.77 20.04 -3.74
C ALA A 223 27.50 19.63 -4.52
N THR A 224 27.46 18.39 -5.01
CA THR A 224 26.31 17.83 -5.73
C THR A 224 25.48 16.96 -4.80
N ILE A 225 24.22 17.34 -4.59
CA ILE A 225 23.26 16.53 -3.82
C ILE A 225 22.59 15.54 -4.77
N VAL A 226 22.77 14.25 -4.49
CA VAL A 226 22.11 13.14 -5.18
C VAL A 226 21.08 12.57 -4.23
N SER A 227 19.81 12.60 -4.61
CA SER A 227 18.75 11.98 -3.81
C SER A 227 18.87 10.45 -3.86
N TYR A 228 18.78 9.81 -2.70
CA TYR A 228 18.59 8.38 -2.60
C TYR A 228 17.17 8.02 -3.03
N GLU A 229 17.06 7.25 -4.11
CA GLU A 229 15.81 6.64 -4.54
C GLU A 229 15.80 5.17 -4.10
N PRO A 230 14.80 4.72 -3.33
CA PRO A 230 14.67 3.32 -2.97
C PRO A 230 14.62 2.43 -4.21
N GLY A 231 15.29 1.28 -4.17
CA GLY A 231 15.26 0.32 -5.28
C GLY A 231 13.87 -0.29 -5.51
N LEU A 232 13.67 -0.87 -6.70
CA LEU A 232 12.39 -1.49 -7.12
C LEU A 232 11.84 -2.51 -6.11
N TRP A 233 12.74 -3.28 -5.47
CA TRP A 233 12.37 -4.26 -4.45
C TRP A 233 11.84 -3.63 -3.16
N HIS A 234 12.40 -2.50 -2.76
CA HIS A 234 11.88 -1.75 -1.63
C HIS A 234 10.52 -1.13 -1.96
N THR A 235 10.34 -0.59 -3.18
CA THR A 235 9.05 -0.07 -3.63
C THR A 235 7.97 -1.16 -3.70
N LEU A 236 8.31 -2.35 -4.21
CA LEU A 236 7.37 -3.46 -4.24
C LEU A 236 7.01 -3.93 -2.84
N LEU A 237 8.01 -4.07 -1.96
CA LEU A 237 7.79 -4.54 -0.60
C LEU A 237 7.00 -3.51 0.21
N SER A 238 7.30 -2.22 0.11
CA SER A 238 6.55 -1.16 0.78
C SER A 238 5.13 -1.04 0.27
N TRP A 239 4.90 -1.25 -1.04
CA TRP A 239 3.57 -1.36 -1.62
C TRP A 239 2.81 -2.59 -1.07
N LEU A 240 3.46 -3.75 -0.98
CA LEU A 240 2.86 -4.97 -0.44
C LEU A 240 2.54 -4.85 1.07
N LEU A 241 3.39 -4.14 1.80
CA LEU A 241 3.25 -3.86 3.23
C LEU A 241 2.36 -2.64 3.51
N ASP A 242 1.70 -2.06 2.52
CA ASP A 242 0.64 -1.09 2.78
C ASP A 242 -0.62 -1.82 3.32
N PRO A 243 -1.21 -1.39 4.46
CA PRO A 243 -2.38 -2.04 5.03
C PRO A 243 -3.57 -2.15 4.07
N SER A 244 -3.79 -1.15 3.21
CA SER A 244 -4.88 -1.14 2.23
C SER A 244 -4.65 -2.18 1.15
N ILE A 245 -3.42 -2.29 0.65
CA ILE A 245 -3.02 -3.29 -0.36
C ILE A 245 -3.11 -4.69 0.23
N ALA A 246 -2.57 -4.92 1.43
CA ALA A 246 -2.68 -6.20 2.12
C ALA A 246 -4.15 -6.64 2.32
N TYR A 247 -5.03 -5.71 2.68
CA TYR A 247 -6.47 -5.96 2.79
C TYR A 247 -7.13 -6.32 1.46
N VAL A 248 -6.84 -5.59 0.38
CA VAL A 248 -7.39 -5.91 -0.95
C VAL A 248 -6.90 -7.25 -1.45
N LEU A 249 -5.61 -7.57 -1.25
CA LEU A 249 -5.05 -8.88 -1.59
C LEU A 249 -5.71 -10.01 -0.79
N LEU A 250 -6.00 -9.79 0.50
CA LEU A 250 -6.72 -10.75 1.33
C LEU A 250 -8.13 -11.01 0.78
N LEU A 251 -8.88 -9.95 0.48
CA LEU A 251 -10.24 -10.09 -0.08
C LEU A 251 -10.22 -10.75 -1.45
N LEU A 252 -9.29 -10.35 -2.34
CA LEU A 252 -9.12 -10.96 -3.65
C LEU A 252 -8.73 -12.44 -3.52
N GLY A 253 -7.88 -12.76 -2.55
CA GLY A 253 -7.48 -14.12 -2.25
C GLY A 253 -8.65 -15.00 -1.84
N VAL A 254 -9.44 -14.53 -0.87
CA VAL A 254 -10.66 -15.22 -0.41
C VAL A 254 -11.68 -15.33 -1.54
N ALA A 255 -11.88 -14.27 -2.34
CA ALA A 255 -12.81 -14.28 -3.46
C ALA A 255 -12.38 -15.23 -4.59
N GLY A 256 -11.09 -15.27 -4.94
CA GLY A 256 -10.56 -16.17 -5.97
C GLY A 256 -10.70 -17.64 -5.57
N VAL A 257 -10.40 -17.97 -4.31
CA VAL A 257 -10.67 -19.30 -3.74
C VAL A 257 -12.16 -19.61 -3.76
N PHE A 258 -13.02 -18.66 -3.37
CA PHE A 258 -14.48 -18.82 -3.43
C PHE A 258 -14.97 -19.13 -4.86
N PHE A 259 -14.50 -18.41 -5.88
CA PHE A 259 -14.92 -18.66 -7.26
C PHE A 259 -14.42 -20.01 -7.80
N GLU A 260 -13.22 -20.45 -7.44
CA GLU A 260 -12.71 -21.77 -7.84
C GLU A 260 -13.52 -22.91 -7.19
N LEU A 261 -13.90 -22.77 -5.92
CA LEU A 261 -14.69 -23.78 -5.20
C LEU A 261 -16.12 -23.90 -5.74
N THR A 262 -16.68 -22.80 -6.22
CA THR A 262 -18.06 -22.74 -6.74
C THR A 262 -18.16 -23.09 -8.22
N THR A 263 -17.08 -22.85 -8.97
CA THR A 263 -16.98 -23.20 -10.38
C THR A 263 -15.75 -24.08 -10.59
N PRO A 264 -15.83 -25.38 -10.25
CA PRO A 264 -14.70 -26.28 -10.42
C PRO A 264 -14.20 -26.29 -11.87
N GLY A 265 -12.90 -26.07 -12.07
CA GLY A 265 -12.26 -26.11 -13.39
C GLY A 265 -12.02 -24.75 -14.04
N ALA A 266 -12.34 -23.63 -13.38
CA ALA A 266 -11.98 -22.30 -13.85
C ALA A 266 -10.45 -22.05 -13.78
N VAL A 267 -9.75 -22.66 -12.81
CA VAL A 267 -8.30 -22.65 -12.51
C VAL A 267 -7.70 -21.26 -12.26
N LEU A 268 -7.94 -20.30 -13.15
CA LEU A 268 -7.41 -18.94 -13.09
C LEU A 268 -7.86 -18.20 -11.82
N PRO A 269 -9.14 -18.21 -11.40
CA PRO A 269 -9.55 -17.57 -10.15
C PRO A 269 -8.86 -18.20 -8.94
N GLY A 270 -8.72 -19.53 -8.92
CA GLY A 270 -8.02 -20.24 -7.85
C GLY A 270 -6.53 -19.91 -7.76
N VAL A 271 -5.83 -19.85 -8.90
CA VAL A 271 -4.39 -19.52 -8.93
C VAL A 271 -4.16 -18.06 -8.53
N VAL A 272 -4.91 -17.12 -9.11
CA VAL A 272 -4.80 -15.70 -8.77
C VAL A 272 -5.17 -15.47 -7.31
N GLY A 273 -6.24 -16.11 -6.83
CA GLY A 273 -6.67 -16.06 -5.44
C GLY A 273 -5.63 -16.65 -4.49
N GLY A 274 -5.06 -17.81 -4.82
CA GLY A 274 -4.04 -18.47 -4.00
C GLY A 274 -2.77 -17.61 -3.86
N ILE A 275 -2.27 -17.04 -4.96
CA ILE A 275 -1.10 -16.14 -4.93
C ILE A 275 -1.43 -14.88 -4.11
N ALA A 276 -2.58 -14.25 -4.35
CA ALA A 276 -3.00 -13.07 -3.59
C ALA A 276 -3.13 -13.36 -2.09
N LEU A 277 -3.66 -14.54 -1.72
CA LEU A 277 -3.79 -14.97 -0.33
C LEU A 277 -2.43 -15.19 0.33
N ILE A 278 -1.47 -15.83 -0.35
CA ILE A 278 -0.11 -16.03 0.17
C ILE A 278 0.57 -14.68 0.40
N LEU A 279 0.48 -13.77 -0.57
CA LEU A 279 1.05 -12.42 -0.44
C LEU A 279 0.39 -11.62 0.69
N ALA A 280 -0.93 -11.72 0.83
CA ALA A 280 -1.65 -11.11 1.94
C ALA A 280 -1.20 -11.68 3.29
N LEU A 281 -1.10 -13.01 3.42
CA LEU A 281 -0.63 -13.67 4.64
C LEU A 281 0.79 -13.25 5.01
N TYR A 282 1.68 -13.11 4.03
CA TYR A 282 3.02 -12.56 4.25
C TYR A 282 2.93 -11.12 4.79
N ALA A 283 2.17 -10.24 4.14
CA ALA A 283 2.00 -8.87 4.61
C ALA A 283 1.41 -8.80 6.03
N LEU A 284 0.42 -9.63 6.35
CA LEU A 284 -0.21 -9.73 7.67
C LEU A 284 0.75 -10.26 8.76
N SER A 285 1.77 -11.04 8.38
CA SER A 285 2.80 -11.52 9.32
C SER A 285 3.79 -10.44 9.74
N VAL A 286 3.99 -9.44 8.87
CA VAL A 286 4.88 -8.30 9.10
C VAL A 286 4.13 -7.13 9.72
N LEU A 287 2.88 -6.90 9.28
CA LEU A 287 2.05 -5.81 9.76
C LEU A 287 1.42 -6.12 11.13
N PRO A 288 1.26 -5.10 11.99
CA PRO A 288 0.57 -5.24 13.26
C PRO A 288 -0.93 -5.48 13.01
N THR A 289 -1.33 -6.75 13.01
CA THR A 289 -2.69 -7.19 12.69
C THR A 289 -3.46 -7.62 13.93
N ASN A 290 -4.76 -7.33 13.96
CA ASN A 290 -5.66 -7.77 15.00
C ASN A 290 -6.26 -9.13 14.62
N ALA A 291 -5.99 -10.15 15.44
CA ALA A 291 -6.50 -11.51 15.23
C ALA A 291 -8.04 -11.58 15.15
N ALA A 292 -8.77 -10.75 15.92
CA ALA A 292 -10.23 -10.72 15.86
C ALA A 292 -10.73 -10.22 14.49
N GLY A 293 -10.09 -9.19 13.94
CA GLY A 293 -10.40 -8.67 12.61
C GLY A 293 -10.16 -9.72 11.52
N LEU A 294 -9.02 -10.42 11.58
CA LEU A 294 -8.70 -11.50 10.65
C LEU A 294 -9.70 -12.66 10.74
N LEU A 295 -10.03 -13.12 11.94
CA LEU A 295 -11.00 -14.20 12.15
C LEU A 295 -12.39 -13.84 11.62
N LEU A 296 -12.84 -12.59 11.80
CA LEU A 296 -14.11 -12.11 11.24
C LEU A 296 -14.11 -12.09 9.71
N LEU A 297 -13.00 -11.71 9.07
CA LEU A 297 -12.88 -11.75 7.61
C LEU A 297 -12.89 -13.18 7.06
N LEU A 298 -12.19 -14.10 7.72
CA LEU A 298 -12.24 -15.52 7.36
C LEU A 298 -13.64 -16.11 7.59
N ALA A 299 -14.29 -15.75 8.69
CA ALA A 299 -15.67 -16.13 8.97
C ALA A 299 -16.64 -15.59 7.92
N ALA A 300 -16.45 -14.36 7.43
CA ALA A 300 -17.26 -13.82 6.33
C ALA A 300 -17.16 -14.68 5.07
N GLY A 301 -15.94 -15.03 4.65
CA GLY A 301 -15.71 -15.93 3.52
C GLY A 301 -16.36 -17.31 3.72
N GLY A 302 -16.22 -17.88 4.92
CA GLY A 302 -16.85 -19.15 5.28
C GLY A 302 -18.38 -19.09 5.27
N LEU A 303 -18.99 -18.02 5.78
CA LEU A 303 -20.43 -17.80 5.76
C LEU A 303 -20.97 -17.68 4.33
N PHE A 304 -20.25 -16.97 3.45
CA PHE A 304 -20.60 -16.90 2.03
C PHE A 304 -20.53 -18.26 1.33
N LEU A 305 -19.51 -19.08 1.62
CA LEU A 305 -19.40 -20.45 1.10
C LEU A 305 -20.53 -21.35 1.62
N LEU A 306 -20.89 -21.19 2.89
CA LEU A 306 -21.88 -22.03 3.55
C LEU A 306 -23.30 -21.72 3.07
N GLU A 307 -23.61 -20.47 2.70
CA GLU A 307 -24.88 -20.11 2.05
C GLU A 307 -25.12 -20.91 0.75
N LEU A 308 -24.07 -21.30 0.04
CA LEU A 308 -24.21 -22.06 -1.20
C LEU A 308 -24.56 -23.53 -0.98
N HIS A 309 -24.21 -24.07 0.20
CA HIS A 309 -24.46 -25.45 0.56
C HIS A 309 -25.70 -25.61 1.45
N ILE A 310 -25.99 -24.59 2.26
CA ILE A 310 -27.11 -24.56 3.21
C ILE A 310 -28.11 -23.51 2.76
N THR A 311 -29.35 -23.94 2.53
CA THR A 311 -30.46 -23.03 2.25
C THR A 311 -30.80 -22.18 3.48
N SER A 312 -30.19 -21.00 3.57
CA SER A 312 -30.39 -20.07 4.70
C SER A 312 -31.23 -18.84 4.37
N PHE A 313 -31.69 -18.75 3.11
CA PHE A 313 -32.47 -17.62 2.60
C PHE A 313 -31.75 -16.27 2.76
N GLY A 314 -30.41 -16.24 2.68
CA GLY A 314 -29.61 -15.02 2.76
C GLY A 314 -29.23 -14.57 4.17
N LEU A 315 -29.61 -15.31 5.22
CA LEU A 315 -29.24 -14.97 6.60
C LEU A 315 -27.72 -15.08 6.81
N LEU A 316 -27.10 -16.13 6.28
CA LEU A 316 -25.65 -16.31 6.34
C LEU A 316 -24.93 -15.22 5.54
N SER A 317 -25.49 -14.80 4.41
CA SER A 317 -24.96 -13.70 3.59
C SER A 317 -25.00 -12.36 4.35
N LEU A 318 -26.09 -12.07 5.08
CA LEU A 318 -26.19 -10.87 5.90
C LEU A 318 -25.17 -10.88 7.06
N ALA A 319 -25.05 -12.02 7.73
CA ALA A 319 -24.03 -12.21 8.77
C ALA A 319 -22.60 -12.10 8.20
N GLY A 320 -22.37 -12.61 7.00
CA GLY A 320 -21.11 -12.51 6.27
C GLY A 320 -20.75 -11.06 5.93
N VAL A 321 -21.71 -10.25 5.49
CA VAL A 321 -21.51 -8.81 5.25
C VAL A 321 -21.20 -8.07 6.55
N ALA A 322 -21.91 -8.37 7.64
CA ALA A 322 -21.64 -7.78 8.95
C ALA A 322 -20.24 -8.16 9.47
N ALA A 323 -19.87 -9.42 9.34
CA ALA A 323 -18.54 -9.92 9.70
C ALA A 323 -17.44 -9.30 8.83
N LEU A 324 -17.68 -9.13 7.52
CA LEU A 324 -16.78 -8.44 6.60
C LEU A 324 -16.56 -6.99 7.05
N PHE A 325 -17.64 -6.25 7.32
CA PHE A 325 -17.57 -4.85 7.74
C PHE A 325 -16.84 -4.68 9.09
N LEU A 326 -17.24 -5.45 10.11
CA LEU A 326 -16.61 -5.41 11.43
C LEU A 326 -15.16 -5.89 11.39
N GLY A 327 -14.88 -6.95 10.64
CA GLY A 327 -13.53 -7.47 10.43
C GLY A 327 -12.62 -6.43 9.79
N SER A 328 -13.11 -5.72 8.77
CA SER A 328 -12.38 -4.66 8.08
C SER A 328 -12.05 -3.47 8.98
N LEU A 329 -12.99 -3.09 9.87
CA LEU A 329 -12.77 -2.02 10.85
C LEU A 329 -11.74 -2.39 11.92
N LEU A 330 -11.60 -3.69 12.23
CA LEU A 330 -10.73 -4.18 13.31
C LEU A 330 -9.35 -4.64 12.83
N LEU A 331 -9.22 -5.13 11.59
CA LEU A 331 -8.03 -5.83 11.08
C LEU A 331 -6.71 -5.09 11.34
N PHE A 332 -6.67 -3.80 11.04
CA PHE A 332 -5.49 -2.93 11.24
C PHE A 332 -5.75 -1.84 12.28
N ARG A 333 -6.66 -2.07 13.22
CA ARG A 333 -6.92 -1.12 14.31
C ARG A 333 -6.02 -1.44 15.50
N PHE A 334 -5.02 -0.59 15.70
CA PHE A 334 -4.07 -0.64 16.82
C PHE A 334 -3.79 0.78 17.32
N ASP A 335 -3.30 0.90 18.55
CA ASP A 335 -3.19 2.19 19.24
C ASP A 335 -2.26 3.17 18.51
N GLY A 336 -2.76 4.38 18.27
CA GLY A 336 -2.03 5.46 17.60
C GLY A 336 -2.13 5.49 16.07
N HIS A 337 -2.78 4.52 15.43
CA HIS A 337 -3.03 4.52 13.99
C HIS A 337 -4.52 4.39 13.71
N SER A 338 -5.05 5.28 12.86
CA SER A 338 -6.35 5.04 12.24
C SER A 338 -6.24 3.76 11.42
N GLY A 339 -7.13 2.79 11.64
CA GLY A 339 -7.19 1.57 10.83
C GLY A 339 -7.49 1.86 9.35
N LEU A 340 -8.00 0.87 8.63
CA LEU A 340 -8.32 1.06 7.21
C LEU A 340 -9.29 2.25 7.01
N PRO A 341 -9.05 3.11 6.00
CA PRO A 341 -9.90 4.25 5.76
C PRO A 341 -11.29 3.79 5.34
N LEU A 342 -12.33 4.46 5.85
CA LEU A 342 -13.73 4.16 5.49
C LEU A 342 -13.99 4.26 3.97
N SER A 343 -13.21 5.10 3.26
CA SER A 343 -13.25 5.22 1.81
C SER A 343 -12.82 3.95 1.08
N LEU A 344 -12.10 3.02 1.73
CA LEU A 344 -11.76 1.71 1.21
C LEU A 344 -12.78 0.64 1.63
N ILE A 345 -13.24 0.70 2.88
CA ILE A 345 -14.17 -0.27 3.45
C ILE A 345 -15.56 -0.16 2.79
N LEU A 346 -16.10 1.05 2.65
CA LEU A 346 -17.46 1.24 2.14
C LEU A 346 -17.62 0.75 0.69
N PRO A 347 -16.71 1.04 -0.27
CA PRO A 347 -16.83 0.50 -1.62
C PRO A 347 -16.64 -1.00 -1.69
N THR A 348 -15.74 -1.59 -0.87
CA THR A 348 -15.52 -3.04 -0.88
C THR A 348 -16.74 -3.79 -0.34
N VAL A 349 -17.26 -3.37 0.81
CA VAL A 349 -18.50 -3.93 1.38
C VAL A 349 -19.70 -3.68 0.46
N GLY A 350 -19.83 -2.46 -0.07
CA GLY A 350 -20.88 -2.10 -1.02
C GLY A 350 -20.83 -2.93 -2.31
N GLY A 351 -19.64 -3.22 -2.82
CA GLY A 351 -19.43 -4.08 -3.98
C GLY A 351 -19.89 -5.52 -3.73
N VAL A 352 -19.56 -6.08 -2.57
CA VAL A 352 -20.04 -7.42 -2.16
C VAL A 352 -21.56 -7.42 -2.01
N CYS A 353 -22.14 -6.43 -1.36
CA CYS A 353 -23.61 -6.28 -1.25
C CYS A 353 -24.28 -6.19 -2.63
N ALA A 354 -23.73 -5.38 -3.54
CA ALA A 354 -24.26 -5.23 -4.89
C ALA A 354 -24.20 -6.55 -5.68
N LEU A 355 -23.11 -7.32 -5.53
CA LEU A 355 -22.97 -8.63 -6.14
C LEU A 355 -24.01 -9.62 -5.62
N LEU A 356 -24.20 -9.68 -4.30
CA LEU A 356 -25.20 -10.56 -3.67
C LEU A 356 -26.63 -10.20 -4.10
N LEU A 357 -26.97 -8.91 -4.06
CA LEU A 357 -28.28 -8.41 -4.51
C LEU A 357 -28.50 -8.66 -6.00
N GLY A 358 -27.45 -8.50 -6.82
CA GLY A 358 -27.47 -8.81 -8.24
C GLY A 358 -27.76 -10.29 -8.51
N ALA A 359 -27.13 -11.19 -7.75
CA ALA A 359 -27.39 -12.63 -7.85
C ALA A 359 -28.84 -12.98 -7.47
N VAL A 360 -29.36 -12.40 -6.37
CA VAL A 360 -30.77 -12.57 -5.97
C VAL A 360 -31.72 -12.04 -7.05
N TRP A 361 -31.41 -10.88 -7.64
CA TRP A 361 -32.20 -10.30 -8.72
C TRP A 361 -32.20 -11.19 -9.98
N LEU A 362 -31.04 -11.71 -10.38
CA LEU A 362 -30.94 -12.64 -11.52
C LEU A 362 -31.72 -13.93 -11.27
N LEU A 363 -31.65 -14.49 -10.06
CA LEU A 363 -32.40 -15.68 -9.69
C LEU A 363 -33.91 -15.42 -9.71
N ALA A 364 -34.37 -14.31 -9.11
CA ALA A 364 -35.78 -13.91 -9.14
C ALA A 364 -36.27 -13.66 -10.58
N LYS A 365 -35.42 -13.06 -11.43
CA LYS A 365 -35.71 -12.86 -12.85
C LYS A 365 -35.80 -14.18 -13.60
N ALA A 366 -34.91 -15.14 -13.33
CA ALA A 366 -34.92 -16.46 -13.95
C ALA A 366 -36.19 -17.24 -13.58
N GLN A 367 -36.61 -17.21 -12.31
CA GLN A 367 -37.83 -17.87 -11.85
C GLN A 367 -39.12 -17.26 -12.44
N ARG A 368 -39.09 -15.98 -12.82
CA ARG A 368 -40.23 -15.31 -13.47
C ARG A 368 -40.34 -15.60 -14.97
N GLN A 369 -39.37 -16.29 -15.58
CA GLN A 369 -39.49 -16.71 -16.97
C GLN A 369 -40.40 -17.94 -17.07
N LYS A 370 -41.41 -17.88 -17.94
CA LYS A 370 -42.30 -19.01 -18.20
C LYS A 370 -41.49 -20.22 -18.71
N PRO A 371 -41.73 -21.45 -18.24
CA PRO A 371 -41.01 -22.63 -18.71
C PRO A 371 -41.18 -22.79 -20.23
N ARG A 372 -40.07 -22.86 -20.97
CA ARG A 372 -40.04 -23.04 -22.45
C ARG A 372 -39.59 -24.44 -22.88
N LEU A 373 -39.65 -25.42 -21.99
CA LEU A 373 -39.18 -26.79 -22.24
C LEU A 373 -40.33 -27.79 -22.11
N GLY A 374 -40.42 -28.71 -23.08
CA GLY A 374 -41.44 -29.77 -23.14
C GLY A 374 -42.68 -29.41 -23.97
N LEU A 375 -43.70 -30.28 -23.96
CA LEU A 375 -44.97 -30.13 -24.69
C LEU A 375 -45.70 -28.82 -24.40
N THR A 376 -45.49 -28.24 -23.21
CA THR A 376 -46.03 -26.93 -22.80
C THR A 376 -45.44 -25.76 -23.58
N ALA A 377 -44.27 -25.91 -24.19
CA ALA A 377 -43.69 -24.91 -25.10
C ALA A 377 -44.42 -24.84 -26.44
N LEU A 378 -45.17 -25.89 -26.80
CA LEU A 378 -45.98 -25.93 -28.02
C LEU A 378 -47.30 -25.18 -27.86
N TYR A 379 -47.74 -24.93 -26.62
CA TYR A 379 -48.98 -24.22 -26.33
C TYR A 379 -48.96 -22.79 -26.86
N GLY A 380 -50.03 -22.40 -27.56
CA GLY A 380 -50.16 -21.10 -28.19
C GLY A 380 -49.46 -20.95 -29.54
N ASN A 381 -48.74 -21.98 -30.01
CA ASN A 381 -48.15 -21.95 -31.36
C ASN A 381 -49.13 -22.44 -32.42
N THR A 382 -48.91 -21.97 -33.65
CA THR A 382 -49.61 -22.47 -34.83
C THR A 382 -48.92 -23.74 -35.33
N ALA A 383 -49.69 -24.82 -35.45
CA ALA A 383 -49.27 -26.06 -36.08
C ALA A 383 -49.91 -26.19 -37.47
N LEU A 384 -49.20 -26.77 -38.43
CA LEU A 384 -49.73 -27.01 -39.78
C LEU A 384 -50.23 -28.45 -39.89
N VAL A 385 -51.48 -28.63 -40.32
CA VAL A 385 -52.05 -29.95 -40.51
C VAL A 385 -51.32 -30.69 -41.64
N ARG A 386 -50.84 -31.91 -41.40
CA ARG A 386 -50.20 -32.76 -42.42
C ARG A 386 -51.16 -33.82 -42.95
N ARG A 387 -51.89 -34.45 -42.03
CA ARG A 387 -52.89 -35.46 -42.34
C ARG A 387 -53.96 -35.41 -41.28
N TRP A 388 -55.21 -35.24 -41.68
CA TRP A 388 -56.35 -35.25 -40.77
C TRP A 388 -57.34 -36.31 -41.20
N SER A 389 -57.97 -36.99 -40.23
CA SER A 389 -58.98 -38.00 -40.51
C SER A 389 -59.91 -38.14 -39.30
N GLY A 390 -61.15 -37.68 -39.43
CA GLY A 390 -62.13 -37.71 -38.36
C GLY A 390 -61.76 -36.75 -37.23
N ARG A 391 -61.52 -37.26 -36.02
CA ARG A 391 -61.30 -36.44 -34.81
C ARG A 391 -59.82 -36.24 -34.42
N GLY A 392 -58.91 -36.76 -35.24
CA GLY A 392 -57.49 -36.64 -34.98
C GLY A 392 -56.67 -36.74 -36.26
N GLY A 393 -55.40 -36.37 -36.13
CA GLY A 393 -54.49 -36.30 -37.25
C GLY A 393 -53.06 -36.08 -36.80
N LYS A 394 -52.19 -35.77 -37.76
CA LYS A 394 -50.81 -35.38 -37.55
C LYS A 394 -50.63 -33.92 -37.92
N VAL A 395 -50.04 -33.15 -37.01
CA VAL A 395 -49.73 -31.73 -37.19
C VAL A 395 -48.23 -31.51 -37.11
N PHE A 396 -47.74 -30.49 -37.80
CA PHE A 396 -46.33 -30.12 -37.83
C PHE A 396 -46.13 -28.82 -37.07
N VAL A 397 -45.35 -28.85 -35.99
CA VAL A 397 -45.04 -27.69 -35.15
C VAL A 397 -43.59 -27.79 -34.68
N HIS A 398 -42.87 -26.67 -34.70
CA HIS A 398 -41.46 -26.60 -34.28
C HIS A 398 -40.51 -27.64 -34.91
N GLY A 399 -40.74 -28.04 -36.17
CA GLY A 399 -39.85 -28.97 -36.89
C GLY A 399 -40.18 -30.45 -36.70
N GLU A 400 -41.19 -30.78 -35.90
CA GLU A 400 -41.57 -32.16 -35.56
C GLU A 400 -43.03 -32.46 -35.95
N ILE A 401 -43.33 -33.73 -36.19
CA ILE A 401 -44.68 -34.22 -36.48
C ILE A 401 -45.27 -34.81 -35.20
N TRP A 402 -46.39 -34.25 -34.76
CA TRP A 402 -47.09 -34.64 -33.55
C TRP A 402 -48.45 -35.24 -33.86
N ASP A 403 -48.88 -36.23 -33.09
CA ASP A 403 -50.27 -36.66 -33.08
C ASP A 403 -51.12 -35.59 -32.41
N ALA A 404 -52.26 -35.27 -33.02
CA ALA A 404 -53.16 -34.23 -32.55
C ALA A 404 -54.62 -34.66 -32.60
N ARG A 405 -55.42 -34.08 -31.71
CA ARG A 405 -56.88 -34.25 -31.63
C ARG A 405 -57.55 -32.90 -31.41
N LEU A 406 -58.81 -32.79 -31.81
CA LEU A 406 -59.62 -31.62 -31.48
C LEU A 406 -59.76 -31.48 -29.97
N ALA A 407 -59.56 -30.26 -29.46
CA ALA A 407 -59.73 -29.92 -28.05
C ALA A 407 -61.21 -29.97 -27.60
N ASP A 408 -62.15 -29.83 -28.54
CA ASP A 408 -63.58 -29.91 -28.29
C ASP A 408 -64.11 -31.29 -28.72
N HIS A 409 -64.62 -32.06 -27.75
CA HIS A 409 -65.13 -33.42 -27.95
C HIS A 409 -66.45 -33.48 -28.72
N GLU A 410 -67.18 -32.37 -28.82
CA GLU A 410 -68.45 -32.29 -29.53
C GLU A 410 -68.27 -31.87 -31.00
N ASN A 411 -67.14 -31.24 -31.33
CA ASN A 411 -66.87 -30.71 -32.65
C ASN A 411 -66.32 -31.79 -33.62
N THR A 412 -66.68 -31.70 -34.90
CA THR A 412 -66.29 -32.65 -35.95
C THR A 412 -65.66 -31.96 -37.16
N THR A 413 -65.04 -30.81 -36.93
CA THR A 413 -64.34 -30.04 -37.96
C THR A 413 -63.21 -30.89 -38.57
N ASP A 414 -63.27 -31.08 -39.89
CA ASP A 414 -62.19 -31.69 -40.66
C ASP A 414 -61.25 -30.58 -41.14
N PHE A 415 -59.94 -30.79 -41.05
CA PHE A 415 -58.94 -29.80 -41.45
C PHE A 415 -58.21 -30.24 -42.71
N ALA A 416 -58.03 -29.34 -43.66
CA ALA A 416 -57.29 -29.63 -44.89
C ALA A 416 -55.78 -29.72 -44.62
N PRO A 417 -55.02 -30.57 -45.36
CA PRO A 417 -53.57 -30.54 -45.32
C PRO A 417 -53.02 -29.13 -45.65
N GLY A 418 -52.18 -28.61 -44.77
CA GLY A 418 -51.61 -27.25 -44.85
C GLY A 418 -52.37 -26.20 -44.03
N GLU A 419 -53.52 -26.54 -43.45
CA GLU A 419 -54.31 -25.60 -42.66
C GLU A 419 -53.66 -25.30 -41.29
N PRO A 420 -53.62 -24.02 -40.86
CA PRO A 420 -53.06 -23.64 -39.57
C PRO A 420 -54.06 -23.87 -38.42
N VAL A 421 -53.65 -24.64 -37.41
CA VAL A 421 -54.41 -24.89 -36.18
C VAL A 421 -53.63 -24.41 -34.95
N LEU A 422 -54.34 -23.98 -33.89
CA LEU A 422 -53.71 -23.50 -32.66
C LEU A 422 -53.57 -24.65 -31.66
N VAL A 423 -52.36 -24.87 -31.14
CA VAL A 423 -52.13 -25.84 -30.06
C VAL A 423 -52.59 -25.22 -28.73
N VAL A 424 -53.61 -25.81 -28.10
CA VAL A 424 -54.21 -25.29 -26.86
C VAL A 424 -53.87 -26.13 -25.63
N GLY A 425 -53.41 -27.36 -25.83
CA GLY A 425 -53.09 -28.28 -24.74
C GLY A 425 -52.39 -29.55 -25.23
N HIS A 426 -52.14 -30.48 -24.32
CA HIS A 426 -51.77 -31.86 -24.63
C HIS A 426 -52.39 -32.81 -23.61
N GLU A 427 -52.65 -34.05 -24.04
CA GLU A 427 -53.02 -35.19 -23.22
C GLU A 427 -52.20 -36.39 -23.67
N ASP A 428 -51.50 -37.07 -22.76
CA ASP A 428 -50.76 -38.31 -23.05
C ASP A 428 -49.91 -38.27 -24.34
N PHE A 429 -49.13 -37.19 -24.52
CA PHE A 429 -48.28 -36.91 -25.71
C PHE A 429 -49.02 -36.63 -27.03
N VAL A 430 -50.34 -36.43 -26.99
CA VAL A 430 -51.17 -35.99 -28.10
C VAL A 430 -51.50 -34.50 -27.93
N LEU A 431 -51.28 -33.69 -28.96
CA LEU A 431 -51.59 -32.27 -28.93
C LEU A 431 -53.09 -32.03 -29.08
N LEU A 432 -53.66 -31.20 -28.21
CA LEU A 432 -55.01 -30.69 -28.36
C LEU A 432 -54.95 -29.44 -29.23
N VAL A 433 -55.67 -29.46 -30.35
CA VAL A 433 -55.71 -28.37 -31.32
C VAL A 433 -57.11 -27.80 -31.45
N ALA A 434 -57.19 -26.49 -31.66
CA ALA A 434 -58.42 -25.77 -31.95
C ALA A 434 -58.30 -25.03 -33.29
N PRO A 435 -59.43 -24.76 -33.98
CA PRO A 435 -59.43 -23.87 -35.14
C PRO A 435 -58.77 -22.55 -34.76
N ARG A 436 -57.89 -22.04 -35.61
CA ARG A 436 -57.30 -20.72 -35.38
C ARG A 436 -58.41 -19.68 -35.53
N PRO A 437 -58.70 -18.84 -34.52
CA PRO A 437 -59.64 -17.75 -34.69
C PRO A 437 -59.08 -16.77 -35.72
N ASP A 438 -59.90 -16.32 -36.67
CA ASP A 438 -59.55 -15.49 -37.84
C ASP A 438 -58.87 -14.14 -37.52
N ASN A 439 -58.62 -13.82 -36.25
CA ASN A 439 -58.16 -12.51 -35.79
C ASN A 439 -56.81 -12.50 -35.05
N ALA A 440 -55.98 -13.53 -35.19
CA ALA A 440 -54.60 -13.51 -34.67
C ALA A 440 -53.61 -13.23 -35.79
N ALA A 441 -53.08 -12.01 -35.85
CA ALA A 441 -52.03 -11.59 -36.80
C ALA A 441 -50.72 -12.40 -36.62
N ILE A 442 -49.96 -12.50 -37.71
CA ILE A 442 -48.68 -13.24 -37.85
C ILE A 442 -47.58 -12.66 -36.97
#